data_AF-A0A024UJN1-F1
#
_entry.id   AF-A0A024UJN1-F1
#
_cell.length_a   1.000
_cell.length_b   1.000
_cell.length_c   1.000
_cell.angle_alpha   90.00
_cell.angle_beta   90.00
_cell.angle_gamma   90.00
#
_symmetry.space_group_name_H-M   'P 1'
#
loop_
_entity.id
_entity.type
_entity.pdbx_description
1 polymer ?
#
loop_
_entity_poly.entity_id
_entity_poly.type
_entity_poly.pdbx_seq_one_letter_code
_entity_poly.pdbx_strand_id
1 'polypeptide(L)' 'MGKAMHKQLAWSTDMGLALLCEVVRVELYDGEYGTLIARWKVIAASLATLFECEIPYRSARDHYESMVEAFKSTDMAQ' A
#
# COMPACT_ATOMS: atom_id res chain seq x y z
N MET A 1 11.00 -7.07 28.78
CA MET A 1 10.73 -6.05 27.74
C MET A 1 9.72 -6.60 26.76
N GLY A 2 8.45 -6.20 26.84
CA GLY A 2 7.47 -6.54 25.80
C GLY A 2 7.73 -5.68 24.57
N LYS A 3 8.02 -6.30 23.42
CA LYS A 3 7.98 -5.59 22.12
C LYS A 3 6.59 -4.96 22.02
N ALA A 4 6.51 -3.65 21.85
CA ALA A 4 5.27 -3.00 21.47
C ALA A 4 4.80 -3.65 20.17
N MET A 5 3.77 -4.51 20.23
CA MET A 5 3.08 -5.00 19.04
C MET A 5 2.57 -3.77 18.32
N HIS A 6 3.27 -3.36 17.25
CA HIS A 6 2.70 -2.41 16.31
C HIS A 6 1.40 -3.04 15.84
N LYS A 7 0.26 -2.43 16.20
CA LYS A 7 -1.04 -2.84 15.67
C LYS A 7 -0.90 -2.80 14.15
N GLN A 8 -0.93 -3.96 13.52
CA GLN A 8 -1.00 -4.04 12.07
C GLN A 8 -2.32 -3.38 11.65
N LEU A 9 -2.24 -2.48 10.67
CA LEU A 9 -3.42 -1.90 10.05
C LEU A 9 -4.26 -3.03 9.46
N ALA A 10 -5.53 -3.11 9.87
CA ALA A 10 -6.46 -4.08 9.32
C ALA A 10 -6.99 -3.53 7.99
N TRP A 11 -6.49 -4.06 6.87
CA TRP A 11 -6.89 -3.65 5.53
C TRP A 11 -8.28 -4.19 5.20
N SER A 12 -9.22 -3.31 4.88
CA SER A 12 -10.51 -3.68 4.31
C SER A 12 -10.42 -3.79 2.78
N THR A 13 -11.41 -4.43 2.16
CA THR A 13 -11.52 -4.50 0.69
C THR A 13 -11.58 -3.12 0.06
N ASP A 14 -12.32 -2.18 0.66
CA ASP A 14 -12.44 -0.81 0.16
C ASP A 14 -11.10 -0.05 0.23
N MET A 15 -10.34 -0.26 1.30
CA MET A 15 -8.98 0.30 1.42
C MET A 15 -8.03 -0.29 0.38
N GLY A 16 -8.14 -1.60 0.11
CA GLY A 16 -7.38 -2.27 -0.94
C GLY A 16 -7.71 -1.73 -2.32
N LEU A 17 -8.99 -1.52 -2.63
CA LEU A 17 -9.43 -0.94 -3.90
C LEU A 17 -8.92 0.50 -4.07
N ALA A 18 -9.10 1.35 -3.06
CA ALA A 18 -8.60 2.72 -3.07
C ALA A 18 -7.08 2.77 -3.23
N LEU A 19 -6.34 1.85 -2.59
CA LEU A 19 -4.90 1.71 -2.75
C LEU A 19 -4.51 1.39 -4.20
N LEU A 20 -5.20 0.44 -4.84
CA LEU A 20 -4.96 0.13 -6.26
C LEU A 20 -5.21 1.34 -7.16
N CYS A 21 -6.32 2.06 -6.94
CA CYS A 21 -6.63 3.28 -7.69
C CYS A 21 -5.56 4.35 -7.50
N GLU A 22 -5.10 4.58 -6.26
CA GLU A 22 -4.06 5.57 -5.97
C GLU A 22 -2.70 5.21 -6.54
N VAL A 23 -2.33 3.93 -6.53
CA VAL A 23 -1.09 3.46 -7.16
C VAL A 23 -1.10 3.73 -8.67
N VAL A 24 -2.25 3.59 -9.34
CA VAL A 24 -2.42 3.91 -10.78
C VAL A 24 -2.46 5.42 -11.02
N ARG A 25 -3.09 6.19 -10.13
CA ARG A 25 -3.23 7.65 -10.25
C ARG A 25 -1.91 8.39 -10.05
N VAL A 26 -1.10 7.97 -9.07
CA VAL A 26 0.19 8.59 -8.80
C VAL A 26 1.18 8.15 -9.88
N GLU A 27 1.60 9.13 -10.70
CA GLU A 27 2.40 8.99 -11.92
C GLU A 27 3.61 8.06 -11.77
N LEU A 28 3.99 7.45 -12.90
CA LEU A 28 4.96 6.37 -12.97
C LEU A 28 6.32 6.79 -12.40
N TYR A 29 6.83 5.90 -11.55
CA TYR A 29 8.19 5.89 -11.04
C TYR A 29 9.20 6.16 -12.16
N ASP A 30 9.98 7.23 -12.03
CA ASP A 30 11.01 7.68 -12.99
C ASP A 30 12.30 6.83 -12.99
N GLY A 31 12.36 5.80 -12.13
CA GLY A 31 13.51 4.92 -11.98
C GLY A 31 14.38 5.22 -10.77
N GLU A 32 14.22 6.37 -10.09
CA GLU A 32 15.07 6.77 -8.97
C GLU A 32 14.53 6.32 -7.61
N TYR A 33 15.36 5.64 -6.81
CA TYR A 33 14.95 5.07 -5.51
C TYR A 33 14.34 6.09 -4.53
N GLY A 34 14.78 7.35 -4.59
CA GLY A 34 14.21 8.45 -3.80
C GLY A 34 12.74 8.73 -4.14
N THR A 35 12.40 8.66 -5.43
CA THR A 35 11.05 8.83 -5.96
C THR A 35 10.12 7.69 -5.54
N LEU A 36 10.66 6.49 -5.29
CA LEU A 36 9.88 5.33 -4.81
C LEU A 36 9.31 5.58 -3.41
N ILE A 37 10.14 6.05 -2.48
CA ILE A 37 9.70 6.31 -1.09
C ILE A 37 8.73 7.50 -1.07
N ALA A 38 9.02 8.55 -1.84
CA ALA A 38 8.15 9.72 -1.96
C ALA A 38 6.75 9.32 -2.48
N ARG A 39 6.69 8.47 -3.51
CA ARG A 39 5.43 7.93 -4.05
C ARG A 39 4.58 7.25 -2.97
N TRP A 40 5.16 6.33 -2.21
CA TRP A 40 4.41 5.62 -1.16
C TRP A 40 3.95 6.53 -0.03
N LYS A 41 4.71 7.57 0.31
CA LYS A 41 4.27 8.59 1.29
C LYS A 41 3.07 9.37 0.79
N VAL A 42 3.05 9.77 -0.49
CA VAL A 42 1.92 10.46 -1.10
C VAL A 42 0.67 9.58 -1.11
N ILE A 43 0.80 8.33 -1.58
CA ILE A 43 -0.31 7.36 -1.60
C ILE A 43 -0.88 7.16 -0.20
N ALA A 44 -0.01 6.92 0.80
CA ALA A 44 -0.45 6.68 2.16
C ALA A 44 -1.13 7.90 2.79
N ALA A 45 -0.66 9.12 2.50
CA ALA A 45 -1.30 10.36 2.95
C ALA A 45 -2.69 10.56 2.32
N SER A 46 -2.84 10.26 1.02
CA SER A 46 -4.15 10.31 0.34
C SER A 46 -5.14 9.34 0.98
N LEU A 47 -4.71 8.08 1.20
CA LEU A 47 -5.57 7.06 1.82
C LEU A 47 -5.89 7.39 3.28
N ALA A 48 -4.91 7.89 4.05
CA ALA A 48 -5.13 8.30 5.44
C ALA A 48 -6.18 9.41 5.54
N THR A 49 -6.18 10.34 4.58
CA THR A 49 -7.20 11.39 4.48
C THR A 49 -8.57 10.81 4.12
N LEU A 50 -8.62 9.88 3.16
CA LEU A 50 -9.87 9.28 2.69
C LEU A 50 -10.57 8.41 3.75
N PHE A 51 -9.79 7.65 4.54
CA PHE A 51 -10.31 6.70 5.53
C PHE A 51 -10.23 7.21 6.98
N GLU A 52 -9.83 8.47 7.17
CA GLU A 52 -9.70 9.11 8.49
C GLU A 52 -8.89 8.26 9.50
N CYS A 53 -7.82 7.60 9.03
CA CYS A 53 -6.99 6.74 9.86
C CYS A 53 -5.49 6.86 9.52
N GLU A 54 -4.62 6.53 10.48
CA GLU A 54 -3.19 6.52 10.23
C GLU A 54 -2.81 5.33 9.36
N ILE A 55 -2.23 5.61 8.19
CA ILE A 55 -1.73 4.60 7.27
C ILE A 55 -0.22 4.77 7.09
N PRO A 56 0.61 3.89 7.68
CA PRO A 56 2.04 3.91 7.43
C PRO A 56 2.34 3.58 5.97
N TYR A 57 3.19 4.38 5.30
CA TYR A 57 3.53 4.15 3.89
C TYR A 57 4.14 2.76 3.62
N ARG A 58 4.87 2.20 4.58
CA ARG A 58 5.37 0.82 4.52
C ARG A 58 4.21 -0.19 4.48
N SER A 59 3.18 0.00 5.30
CA SER A 59 2.03 -0.89 5.29
C SER A 59 1.26 -0.82 3.97
N ALA A 60 1.12 0.36 3.35
CA ALA A 60 0.48 0.50 2.04
C ALA A 60 1.29 -0.22 0.94
N ARG A 61 2.62 -0.09 0.97
CA ARG A 61 3.51 -0.81 0.06
C ARG A 61 3.39 -2.32 0.23
N ASP A 62 3.57 -2.82 1.44
CA ASP A 62 3.60 -4.26 1.73
C ASP A 62 2.24 -4.90 1.38
N HIS A 63 1.13 -4.20 1.64
CA HIS A 63 -0.20 -4.68 1.27
C HIS A 63 -0.40 -4.74 -0.26
N TYR A 64 0.04 -3.72 -0.99
CA TYR A 64 0.01 -3.73 -2.46
C TYR A 64 0.85 -4.89 -3.04
N GLU A 65 2.08 -5.08 -2.55
CA GLU A 65 2.94 -6.19 -2.97
C GLU A 65 2.26 -7.55 -2.73
N SER A 66 1.64 -7.74 -1.56
CA SER A 66 0.87 -8.94 -1.24
C SER A 66 -0.33 -9.16 -2.17
N MET A 67 -1.09 -8.11 -2.54
CA MET A 67 -2.19 -8.22 -3.50
C MET A 67 -1.69 -8.63 -4.90
N VAL A 68 -0.56 -8.07 -5.33
CA VAL A 68 0.06 -8.42 -6.63
C VAL A 68 0.56 -9.86 -6.64
N GLU A 69 1.18 -10.32 -5.56
CA GLU A 69 1.62 -11.71 -5.41
C GLU A 69 0.45 -12.68 -5.40
N ALA A 70 -0.62 -12.36 -4.66
CA ALA A 70 -1.85 -13.15 -4.64
C ALA A 70 -2.44 -13.28 -6.06
N PHE A 71 -2.55 -12.16 -6.80
CA PHE A 71 -3.03 -12.16 -8.18
C PHE A 71 -2.17 -13.05 -9.10
N LYS A 72 -0.83 -12.90 -9.05
CA LYS A 72 0.09 -13.73 -9.83
C LYS A 72 -0.02 -15.21 -9.48
N SER A 73 -0.18 -15.53 -8.19
CA SER A 73 -0.33 -16.91 -7.73
C SER A 73 -1.61 -17.57 -8.25
N THR A 74 -2.70 -16.79 -8.38
CA THR A 74 -3.97 -17.28 -8.93
C THR A 74 -3.92 -17.42 -10.45
N ASP A 75 -3.14 -16.58 -11.14
CA ASP A 75 -2.94 -16.63 -12.59
C ASP A 75 -2.07 -17.82 -13.01
N MET A 76 -1.00 -18.10 -12.26
CA MET A 76 -0.09 -19.24 -12.48
C MET A 76 -0.70 -20.60 -12.08
N ALA A 77 -1.88 -20.62 -11.46
CA ALA A 77 -2.60 -21.82 -11.05
C ALA A 77 -3.66 -22.28 -12.08
N GLN A 78 -3.77 -21.59 -13.22
CA GLN A 78 -4.64 -21.95 -14.35
C GLN A 78 -3.87 -22.67 -15.46
#